data_AF-A0AAX3DY67-F1
#
_entry.id   AF-A0AAX3DY67-F1
#
_cell.length_a   1.000
_cell.length_b   1.000
_cell.length_c   1.000
_cell.angle_alpha   90.00
_cell.angle_beta   90.00
_cell.angle_gamma   90.00
#
_symmetry.space_group_name_H-M   'P 1'
#
loop_
_entity.id
_entity.type
_entity.pdbx_description
1 polymer ?
#
loop_
_entity_poly.entity_id
_entity_poly.type
_entity_poly.pdbx_seq_one_letter_code
_entity_poly.pdbx_strand_id
1 'polypeptide(L)'
;MTFDSQCDLAALVYERGEDPDRLLGDFAADLNSQGYRAVGLVQVGPRGDETRGLSARLVHSGEQISLYQDLGPMAEGCRLDPSRLLDAGARVACALAQGADLLIINRFGQQESEGKGLLHLIVEALSADVPLVIAVPSHRFDAWIKFADGMSVRLKCERRALDQWWGKLHGRSFRRPAHPHVSVCEALK
;
A
#
# COMPACT_ATOMS: atom_id res chain seq x y z
N MET A 1 4.17 -20.10 -17.86
CA MET A 1 4.96 -18.94 -17.40
C MET A 1 4.63 -18.72 -15.94
N THR A 2 5.40 -19.35 -15.05
CA THR A 2 5.28 -19.21 -13.60
C THR A 2 5.96 -17.90 -13.20
N PHE A 3 5.17 -16.84 -13.03
CA PHE A 3 5.67 -15.62 -12.41
C PHE A 3 6.14 -15.99 -11.00
N ASP A 4 7.38 -15.62 -10.71
CA ASP A 4 8.12 -16.08 -9.55
C ASP A 4 7.32 -15.81 -8.28
N SER A 5 6.89 -16.86 -7.60
CA SER A 5 6.02 -16.78 -6.42
C SER A 5 6.78 -16.32 -5.16
N GLN A 6 7.94 -15.68 -5.36
CA GLN A 6 9.00 -15.44 -4.39
C GLN A 6 9.37 -13.95 -4.29
N CYS A 7 8.66 -13.04 -4.97
CA CYS A 7 8.96 -11.62 -4.94
C CYS A 7 8.29 -10.92 -3.74
N ASP A 8 9.04 -10.01 -3.11
CA ASP A 8 8.60 -9.19 -1.98
C ASP A 8 7.68 -8.04 -2.46
N LEU A 9 7.52 -7.87 -3.77
CA LEU A 9 6.59 -6.96 -4.44
C LEU A 9 5.39 -7.71 -5.03
N ALA A 10 4.18 -7.43 -4.56
CA ALA A 10 2.93 -8.02 -5.04
C ALA A 10 1.98 -6.99 -5.65
N ALA A 11 1.33 -7.37 -6.76
CA ALA A 11 0.24 -6.63 -7.37
C ALA A 11 -1.08 -7.38 -7.17
N LEU A 12 -1.96 -6.82 -6.35
CA LEU A 12 -3.34 -7.28 -6.20
C LEU A 12 -4.15 -6.79 -7.41
N VAL A 13 -4.33 -7.68 -8.40
CA VAL A 13 -5.01 -7.33 -9.64
C VAL A 13 -6.50 -7.52 -9.50
N TYR A 14 -7.25 -6.45 -9.79
CA TYR A 14 -8.71 -6.43 -9.66
C TYR A 14 -9.40 -5.98 -10.96
N GLU A 15 -10.60 -6.52 -11.16
CA GLU A 15 -11.54 -6.23 -12.23
C GLU A 15 -12.65 -5.26 -11.76
N ARG A 16 -13.47 -4.80 -12.72
CA ARG A 16 -14.62 -3.96 -12.41
C ARG A 16 -15.61 -4.72 -11.51
N GLY A 17 -15.97 -4.12 -10.38
CA GLY A 17 -16.91 -4.69 -9.41
C GLY A 17 -16.26 -5.38 -8.21
N GLU A 18 -14.96 -5.66 -8.28
CA GLU A 18 -14.18 -6.11 -7.12
C GLU A 18 -13.82 -4.94 -6.20
N ASP A 19 -13.62 -5.24 -4.91
CA ASP A 19 -13.30 -4.26 -3.88
C ASP A 19 -11.93 -4.55 -3.27
N PRO A 20 -10.84 -4.15 -3.95
CA PRO A 20 -9.49 -4.30 -3.41
C PRO A 20 -9.28 -3.45 -2.15
N ASP A 21 -10.06 -2.39 -1.97
CA ASP A 21 -9.87 -1.40 -0.91
C ASP A 21 -10.28 -1.99 0.43
N ARG A 22 -11.48 -2.60 0.46
CA ARG A 22 -11.94 -3.40 1.59
C ARG A 22 -11.03 -4.59 1.82
N LEU A 23 -10.66 -5.32 0.77
CA LEU A 23 -9.86 -6.53 0.91
C LEU A 23 -8.49 -6.24 1.55
N LEU A 24 -7.78 -5.22 1.06
CA LEU A 24 -6.51 -4.78 1.64
C LEU A 24 -6.69 -4.21 3.05
N GLY A 25 -7.78 -3.47 3.29
CA GLY A 25 -8.11 -2.94 4.60
C GLY A 25 -8.35 -4.02 5.66
N ASP A 26 -9.10 -5.07 5.32
CA ASP A 26 -9.39 -6.22 6.18
C ASP A 26 -8.13 -7.05 6.41
N PHE A 27 -7.35 -7.30 5.34
CA PHE A 27 -6.07 -8.00 5.45
C PHE A 27 -5.09 -7.27 6.39
N ALA A 28 -4.97 -5.95 6.26
CA ALA A 28 -4.09 -5.17 7.10
C ALA A 28 -4.52 -5.15 8.58
N ALA A 29 -5.84 -5.05 8.83
CA ALA A 29 -6.39 -5.11 10.17
C ALA A 29 -6.08 -6.46 10.84
N ASP A 30 -6.23 -7.56 10.10
CA ASP A 30 -5.92 -8.90 10.61
C ASP A 30 -4.43 -9.04 10.92
N LEU A 31 -3.53 -8.56 10.07
CA LEU A 31 -2.09 -8.57 10.34
C LEU A 31 -1.73 -7.77 11.58
N ASN A 32 -2.28 -6.56 11.71
CA ASN A 32 -2.07 -5.71 12.89
C ASN A 32 -2.59 -6.38 14.17
N SER A 33 -3.72 -7.09 14.10
CA SER A 33 -4.25 -7.85 15.25
C SER A 33 -3.37 -9.05 15.65
N GLN A 34 -2.58 -9.59 14.72
CA GLN A 34 -1.62 -10.66 14.95
C GLN A 34 -0.25 -10.16 15.45
N GLY A 35 -0.09 -8.84 15.60
CA GLY A 35 1.14 -8.21 16.09
C GLY A 35 2.15 -7.83 14.99
N TYR A 36 1.82 -8.05 13.72
CA TYR A 36 2.60 -7.49 12.61
C TYR A 36 2.31 -6.01 12.45
N ARG A 37 3.29 -5.25 11.94
CA ARG A 37 3.15 -3.83 11.68
C ARG A 37 2.94 -3.57 10.20
N ALA A 38 1.68 -3.65 9.75
CA ALA A 38 1.29 -3.19 8.43
C ALA A 38 1.20 -1.65 8.41
N VAL A 39 1.87 -1.03 7.45
CA VAL A 39 1.85 0.42 7.21
C VAL A 39 1.35 0.69 5.79
N GLY A 40 0.86 1.90 5.53
CA GLY A 40 0.36 2.23 4.21
C GLY A 40 -0.94 3.01 4.21
N LEU A 41 -1.60 2.99 3.06
CA LEU A 41 -2.79 3.78 2.75
C LEU A 41 -3.81 2.93 1.99
N VAL A 42 -5.06 2.89 2.47
CA VAL A 42 -6.19 2.28 1.77
C VAL A 42 -7.29 3.29 1.48
N GLN A 43 -7.95 3.22 0.32
CA GLN A 43 -9.09 4.07 0.01
C GLN A 43 -10.33 3.61 0.80
N VAL A 44 -11.20 4.55 1.16
CA VAL A 44 -12.47 4.34 1.87
C VAL A 44 -13.50 5.28 1.27
N GLY A 45 -14.54 4.76 0.61
CA GLY A 45 -15.58 5.61 0.02
C GLY A 45 -16.51 4.90 -0.96
N PRO A 46 -17.45 5.63 -1.59
CA PRO A 46 -18.38 5.09 -2.58
C PRO A 46 -17.66 4.48 -3.78
N ARG A 47 -18.17 3.37 -4.30
CA ARG A 47 -17.60 2.68 -5.47
C ARG A 47 -18.19 3.24 -6.77
N GLY A 48 -17.35 3.55 -7.76
CA GLY A 48 -17.78 3.95 -9.11
C GLY A 48 -17.03 5.14 -9.68
N ASP A 49 -17.53 5.73 -10.77
CA ASP A 49 -17.05 7.04 -11.30
C ASP A 49 -17.46 8.22 -10.39
N GLU A 50 -18.19 7.94 -9.31
CA GLU A 50 -18.50 8.90 -8.27
C GLU A 50 -17.25 9.20 -7.44
N THR A 51 -16.48 10.16 -7.93
CA THR A 51 -15.33 10.76 -7.23
C THR A 51 -15.73 11.54 -5.96
N ARG A 52 -17.04 11.66 -5.67
CA ARG A 52 -17.55 12.36 -4.50
C ARG A 52 -17.40 11.46 -3.26
N GLY A 53 -16.54 11.87 -2.31
CA GLY A 53 -16.45 11.26 -0.98
C GLY A 53 -15.42 10.13 -0.82
N LEU A 54 -14.52 9.93 -1.78
CA LEU A 54 -13.37 9.04 -1.60
C LEU A 54 -12.42 9.61 -0.53
N SER A 55 -12.30 8.92 0.59
CA SER A 55 -11.28 9.19 1.62
C SER A 55 -10.15 8.17 1.49
N ALA A 56 -9.03 8.42 2.16
CA ALA A 56 -8.04 7.41 2.46
C ALA A 56 -8.02 7.12 3.96
N ARG A 57 -7.54 5.94 4.33
CA ARG A 57 -7.28 5.52 5.70
C ARG A 57 -5.85 5.08 5.80
N LEU A 58 -5.14 5.64 6.77
CA LEU A 58 -3.80 5.17 7.12
C LEU A 58 -3.92 3.82 7.83
N VAL A 59 -3.19 2.83 7.32
CA VAL A 59 -3.27 1.46 7.81
C VAL A 59 -2.75 1.35 9.25
N HIS A 60 -1.70 2.09 9.57
CA HIS A 60 -0.99 2.01 10.86
C HIS A 60 -1.64 2.79 12.00
N SER A 61 -2.45 3.82 11.69
CA SER A 61 -3.16 4.62 12.72
C SER A 61 -4.67 4.44 12.69
N GLY A 62 -5.22 3.89 11.61
CA GLY A 62 -6.66 3.85 11.36
C GLY A 62 -7.28 5.21 11.03
N GLU A 63 -6.49 6.28 10.98
CA GLU A 63 -6.97 7.63 10.72
C GLU A 63 -7.48 7.77 9.29
N GLN A 64 -8.66 8.38 9.14
CA GLN A 64 -9.24 8.70 7.86
C GLN A 64 -8.87 10.12 7.42
N ILE A 65 -8.30 10.23 6.23
CA ILE A 65 -7.87 11.47 5.58
C ILE A 65 -8.79 11.70 4.38
N SER A 66 -9.45 12.85 4.32
CA SER A 66 -10.12 13.27 3.08
C SER A 66 -9.03 13.58 2.04
N LEU A 67 -9.11 12.98 0.85
CA LEU A 67 -8.17 13.23 -0.26
C LEU A 67 -8.67 14.31 -1.24
N TYR A 68 -9.85 14.89 -0.98
CA TYR A 68 -10.52 15.80 -1.90
C TYR A 68 -10.74 17.16 -1.27
N GLN A 69 -10.63 18.18 -2.13
CA GLN A 69 -11.06 19.52 -1.80
C GLN A 69 -12.59 19.61 -1.95
N ASP A 70 -13.27 20.08 -0.90
CA ASP A 70 -14.67 20.49 -1.01
C ASP A 70 -14.74 21.81 -1.78
N LEU A 71 -15.25 21.76 -3.02
CA LEU A 71 -15.43 22.93 -3.88
C LEU A 71 -16.79 23.62 -3.67
N GLY A 72 -17.57 23.17 -2.67
CA GLY A 72 -18.87 23.69 -2.30
C GLY A 72 -20.04 23.02 -3.03
N PRO A 73 -21.28 23.24 -2.57
CA PRO A 73 -22.48 22.51 -3.00
C PRO A 73 -22.90 22.72 -4.46
N MET A 74 -22.30 23.68 -5.18
CA MET A 74 -22.59 23.98 -6.58
C MET A 74 -21.50 23.50 -7.55
N ALA A 75 -20.40 22.91 -7.07
CA ALA A 75 -19.34 22.42 -7.94
C ALA A 75 -19.65 20.99 -8.43
N GLU A 76 -19.72 20.82 -9.76
CA GLU A 76 -19.78 19.51 -10.41
C GLU A 76 -18.41 18.83 -10.41
N GLY A 77 -17.94 18.41 -9.24
CA GLY A 77 -16.76 17.56 -9.12
C GLY A 77 -15.94 17.81 -7.86
N CYS A 78 -15.55 16.73 -7.19
CA CYS A 78 -14.48 16.78 -6.20
C CYS A 78 -13.16 16.55 -6.93
N ARG A 79 -12.20 17.47 -6.82
CA ARG A 79 -10.84 17.25 -7.33
C ARG A 79 -9.97 16.65 -6.24
N LEU A 80 -9.16 15.66 -6.64
CA LEU A 80 -8.08 15.16 -5.80
C LEU A 80 -7.19 16.34 -5.41
N ASP A 81 -6.92 16.50 -4.13
CA ASP A 81 -6.02 17.51 -3.60
C ASP A 81 -4.60 16.92 -3.56
N PRO A 82 -3.68 17.34 -4.45
CA PRO A 82 -2.34 16.77 -4.52
C PRO A 82 -1.55 17.00 -3.23
N SER A 83 -1.82 18.08 -2.49
CA SER A 83 -1.15 18.36 -1.21
C SER A 83 -1.57 17.36 -0.14
N ARG A 84 -2.86 17.01 -0.08
CA ARG A 84 -3.35 15.99 0.87
C ARG A 84 -2.82 14.60 0.58
N LEU A 85 -2.66 14.26 -0.71
CA LEU A 85 -2.03 13.00 -1.09
C LEU A 85 -0.53 12.98 -0.73
N LEU A 86 0.17 14.10 -0.93
CA LEU A 86 1.57 14.24 -0.54
C LEU A 86 1.75 14.14 0.98
N ASP A 87 0.91 14.81 1.75
CA ASP A 87 0.92 14.75 3.21
C ASP A 87 0.65 13.32 3.71
N ALA A 88 -0.33 12.63 3.11
CA ALA A 88 -0.59 11.23 3.43
C ALA A 88 0.62 10.34 3.09
N GLY A 89 1.28 10.58 1.95
CA GLY A 89 2.52 9.90 1.57
C GLY A 89 3.64 10.10 2.58
N ALA A 90 3.92 11.35 2.97
CA ALA A 90 4.95 11.68 3.96
C ALA A 90 4.69 11.01 5.33
N ARG A 91 3.42 10.88 5.73
CA ARG A 91 3.04 10.17 6.96
C ARG A 91 3.29 8.67 6.86
N VAL A 92 3.02 8.06 5.71
CA VAL A 92 3.36 6.66 5.46
C VAL A 92 4.87 6.45 5.44
N ALA A 93 5.64 7.34 4.79
CA ALA A 93 7.10 7.30 4.79
C ALA A 93 7.67 7.38 6.21
N CYS A 94 7.14 8.29 7.04
CA CYS A 94 7.53 8.39 8.45
C CYS A 94 7.21 7.11 9.23
N ALA A 95 6.04 6.51 9.02
CA ALA A 95 5.66 5.26 9.66
C ALA A 95 6.53 4.08 9.22
N LEU A 96 6.92 4.05 7.94
CA LEU A 96 7.82 3.07 7.36
C LEU A 96 9.24 3.19 7.95
N ALA A 97 9.76 4.41 8.09
CA ALA A 97 11.07 4.67 8.70
C ALA A 97 11.15 4.27 10.18
N GLN A 98 10.02 4.22 10.88
CA GLN A 98 9.92 3.70 12.26
C GLN A 98 9.89 2.16 12.32
N GLY A 99 9.88 1.48 11.17
CA GLY A 99 9.76 0.04 11.03
C GLY A 99 8.39 -0.38 10.49
N ALA A 100 8.38 -1.40 9.62
CA ALA A 100 7.19 -2.04 9.11
C ALA A 100 7.49 -3.48 8.67
N ASP A 101 6.52 -4.38 8.84
CA ASP A 101 6.60 -5.74 8.30
C ASP A 101 6.01 -5.82 6.88
N LEU A 102 5.11 -4.89 6.53
CA LEU A 102 4.42 -4.84 5.25
C LEU A 102 4.02 -3.41 4.91
N LEU A 103 4.28 -3.00 3.66
CA LEU A 103 3.70 -1.80 3.08
C LEU A 103 2.48 -2.14 2.21
N ILE A 104 1.38 -1.42 2.40
CA ILE A 104 0.16 -1.55 1.60
C ILE A 104 -0.14 -0.24 0.88
N ILE A 105 -0.20 -0.29 -0.45
CA ILE A 105 -0.56 0.85 -1.29
C ILE A 105 -1.82 0.50 -2.06
N ASN A 106 -2.85 1.34 -1.97
CA ASN A 106 -4.13 0.93 -2.51
C ASN A 106 -4.30 1.11 -4.02
N ARG A 107 -3.80 2.18 -4.67
CA ARG A 107 -3.99 2.21 -6.13
C ARG A 107 -2.91 2.89 -6.91
N PHE A 108 -2.42 2.15 -7.90
CA PHE A 108 -1.69 2.68 -9.04
C PHE A 108 -2.69 3.42 -9.97
N GLY A 109 -2.80 4.72 -9.78
CA GLY A 109 -3.69 5.61 -10.53
C GLY A 109 -2.99 6.35 -11.66
N GLN A 110 -3.61 7.42 -12.14
CA GLN A 110 -3.08 8.27 -13.21
C GLN A 110 -1.80 9.00 -12.78
N GLN A 111 -1.76 9.48 -11.54
CA GLN A 111 -0.59 10.18 -10.99
C GLN A 111 0.63 9.26 -10.91
N GLU A 112 0.42 8.02 -10.46
CA GLU A 112 1.48 7.01 -10.37
C GLU A 112 1.96 6.59 -11.76
N SER A 113 1.07 6.44 -12.74
CA SER A 113 1.50 6.17 -14.13
C SER A 113 2.34 7.28 -14.76
N GLU A 114 2.31 8.49 -14.20
CA GLU A 114 3.10 9.65 -14.63
C GLU A 114 4.37 9.85 -13.79
N GLY A 115 4.72 8.91 -12.90
CA GLY A 115 5.92 9.01 -12.07
C GLY A 115 5.72 9.84 -10.79
N LYS A 116 4.48 10.18 -10.42
CA LYS A 116 4.13 11.02 -9.27
C LYS A 116 3.38 10.22 -8.19
N GLY A 117 2.92 10.90 -7.14
CA GLY A 117 2.10 10.29 -6.09
C GLY A 117 2.91 9.38 -5.17
N LEU A 118 2.42 8.16 -4.96
CA LEU A 118 2.93 7.26 -3.91
C LEU A 118 4.10 6.37 -4.36
N LEU A 119 4.64 6.56 -5.56
CA LEU A 119 5.74 5.73 -6.07
C LEU A 119 7.03 5.82 -5.24
N HIS A 120 7.30 6.97 -4.63
CA HIS A 120 8.46 7.11 -3.73
C HIS A 120 8.42 6.10 -2.57
N LEU A 121 7.23 5.77 -2.06
CA LEU A 121 7.05 4.79 -1.00
C LEU A 121 7.43 3.37 -1.44
N ILE A 122 7.26 3.04 -2.72
CA ILE A 122 7.69 1.76 -3.28
C ILE A 122 9.21 1.66 -3.22
N VAL A 123 9.90 2.72 -3.65
CA VAL A 123 11.37 2.77 -3.59
C VAL A 123 11.87 2.69 -2.15
N GLU A 124 11.24 3.42 -1.23
CA GLU A 124 11.60 3.37 0.20
C GLU A 124 11.41 1.98 0.80
N ALA A 125 10.28 1.32 0.55
CA ALA A 125 10.02 -0.02 1.07
C ALA A 125 11.02 -1.06 0.52
N LEU A 126 11.28 -1.04 -0.79
CA LEU A 126 12.27 -1.91 -1.40
C LEU A 126 13.68 -1.66 -0.82
N SER A 127 14.03 -0.39 -0.56
CA SER A 127 15.32 -0.03 0.05
C SER A 127 15.44 -0.49 1.50
N ALA A 128 14.31 -0.65 2.19
CA ALA A 128 14.23 -1.12 3.57
C ALA A 128 14.02 -2.63 3.70
N ASP A 129 14.10 -3.41 2.61
CA ASP A 129 13.76 -4.84 2.58
C ASP A 129 12.32 -5.12 3.10
N VAL A 130 11.40 -4.15 2.99
CA VAL A 130 10.01 -4.27 3.44
C VAL A 130 9.15 -4.79 2.28
N PRO A 131 8.50 -5.95 2.43
CA PRO A 131 7.54 -6.43 1.44
C PRO A 131 6.42 -5.43 1.22
N LEU A 132 5.90 -5.37 0.00
CA LEU A 132 4.81 -4.46 -0.33
C LEU A 132 3.79 -5.07 -1.27
N VAL A 133 2.53 -4.70 -1.03
CA VAL A 133 1.41 -5.05 -1.92
C VAL A 133 0.72 -3.78 -2.41
N ILE A 134 0.46 -3.73 -3.72
CA ILE A 134 -0.25 -2.64 -4.38
C ILE A 134 -1.47 -3.14 -5.13
N ALA A 135 -2.62 -2.46 -5.04
CA ALA A 135 -3.75 -2.79 -5.90
C ALA A 135 -3.61 -2.14 -7.29
N VAL A 136 -3.81 -2.96 -8.32
CA VAL A 136 -3.60 -2.58 -9.73
C VAL A 136 -4.84 -2.99 -10.53
N PRO A 137 -5.54 -2.06 -11.20
CA PRO A 137 -6.64 -2.44 -12.06
C PRO A 137 -6.13 -3.27 -13.23
N SER A 138 -6.86 -4.31 -13.62
CA SER A 138 -6.48 -5.27 -14.67
C SER A 138 -5.98 -4.61 -15.96
N HIS A 139 -6.66 -3.57 -16.44
CA HIS A 139 -6.30 -2.80 -17.64
C HIS A 139 -5.01 -1.97 -17.51
N ARG A 140 -4.47 -1.75 -16.30
CA ARG A 140 -3.18 -1.07 -16.06
C ARG A 140 -2.06 -2.03 -15.67
N PHE A 141 -2.33 -3.34 -15.63
CA PHE A 141 -1.33 -4.32 -15.19
C PHE A 141 -0.07 -4.33 -16.08
N ASP A 142 -0.22 -4.16 -17.40
CA ASP A 142 0.95 -4.11 -18.30
C ASP A 142 1.82 -2.87 -18.05
N ALA A 143 1.22 -1.74 -17.69
CA ALA A 143 1.95 -0.54 -17.30
C ALA A 143 2.68 -0.74 -15.96
N TRP A 144 2.04 -1.42 -15.01
CA TRP A 144 2.64 -1.80 -13.74
C TRP A 144 3.85 -2.72 -13.92
N ILE A 145 3.75 -3.76 -14.75
CA ILE A 145 4.86 -4.69 -15.00
C ILE A 145 6.06 -3.98 -15.63
N LYS A 146 5.82 -3.04 -16.54
CA LYS A 146 6.89 -2.19 -17.10
C LYS A 146 7.55 -1.33 -16.03
N PHE A 147 6.78 -0.76 -15.11
CA PHE A 147 7.30 0.03 -14.01
C PHE A 147 8.13 -0.81 -13.02
N ALA A 148 7.64 -2.00 -12.67
CA ALA A 148 8.31 -2.91 -11.74
C ALA A 148 9.48 -3.69 -12.39
N ASP A 149 9.82 -3.41 -13.66
CA ASP A 149 10.81 -4.16 -14.45
C ASP A 149 10.61 -5.69 -14.39
N GLY A 150 9.34 -6.12 -14.40
CA GLY A 150 8.97 -7.53 -14.27
C GLY A 150 9.08 -8.12 -12.85
N MET A 151 9.58 -7.38 -11.86
CA MET A 151 9.79 -7.84 -10.49
C MET A 151 8.52 -7.71 -9.64
N SER A 152 7.42 -8.34 -10.04
CA SER A 152 6.18 -8.30 -9.26
C SER A 152 5.37 -9.59 -9.38
N VAL A 153 4.86 -10.10 -8.24
CA VAL A 153 3.91 -11.23 -8.24
C VAL A 153 2.50 -10.73 -8.53
N ARG A 154 1.86 -11.32 -9.53
CA ARG A 154 0.43 -11.11 -9.77
C ARG A 154 -0.42 -11.90 -8.77
N LEU A 155 -1.18 -11.21 -7.94
CA LEU A 155 -2.19 -11.78 -7.05
C LEU A 155 -3.59 -11.54 -7.61
N LYS A 156 -4.49 -12.50 -7.43
CA LYS A 156 -5.93 -12.29 -7.65
C LYS A 156 -6.48 -11.40 -6.53
N CYS A 157 -7.53 -10.63 -6.81
CA CYS A 157 -8.27 -9.84 -5.82
C CYS A 157 -9.08 -10.72 -4.85
N GLU A 158 -8.40 -11.60 -4.12
CA GLU A 158 -9.01 -12.53 -3.18
C GLU A 158 -8.14 -12.69 -1.93
N ARG A 159 -8.79 -12.88 -0.78
CA ARG A 159 -8.10 -12.98 0.51
C ARG A 159 -7.09 -14.11 0.55
N ARG A 160 -7.46 -15.27 -0.02
CA ARG A 160 -6.61 -16.45 -0.08
C ARG A 160 -5.28 -16.18 -0.79
N ALA A 161 -5.26 -15.35 -1.84
CA ALA A 161 -4.04 -15.04 -2.58
C ALA A 161 -3.09 -14.18 -1.72
N LEU A 162 -3.62 -13.21 -0.96
CA LEU A 162 -2.86 -12.40 -0.02
C LEU A 162 -2.24 -13.25 1.09
N ASP A 163 -3.04 -14.09 1.74
CA ASP A 163 -2.57 -14.94 2.84
C ASP A 163 -1.49 -15.93 2.37
N GLN A 164 -1.65 -16.51 1.18
CA GLN A 164 -0.65 -17.42 0.60
C GLN A 164 0.66 -16.70 0.26
N TRP A 165 0.58 -15.48 -0.27
CA TRP A 165 1.77 -14.67 -0.55
C TRP A 165 2.49 -14.31 0.75
N TRP A 166 1.76 -13.78 1.73
CA TRP A 166 2.30 -13.42 3.04
C TRP A 166 2.93 -14.60 3.77
N GLY A 167 2.25 -15.75 3.81
CA GLY A 167 2.77 -16.96 4.45
C GLY A 167 4.10 -17.45 3.84
N LYS A 168 4.31 -17.29 2.52
CA LYS A 168 5.59 -17.62 1.88
C LYS A 168 6.73 -16.70 2.31
N LEU A 169 6.43 -15.42 2.54
CA LEU A 169 7.42 -14.44 3.02
C LEU A 169 7.79 -14.71 4.49
N HIS A 170 6.81 -15.02 5.34
CA HIS A 170 7.09 -15.36 6.75
C HIS A 170 7.80 -16.70 6.93
N GLY A 171 7.56 -17.66 6.03
CA GLY A 171 8.36 -18.88 5.96
C GLY A 171 9.84 -18.62 5.68
N ARG A 172 10.20 -17.49 5.02
CA ARG A 172 11.60 -17.04 4.83
C ARG A 172 12.16 -16.34 6.06
N SER A 173 11.39 -15.49 6.75
CA SER A 173 11.90 -14.66 7.85
C SER A 173 12.33 -15.44 9.10
N PHE A 174 11.87 -16.69 9.29
CA PHE A 174 12.43 -17.56 10.34
C PHE A 174 13.89 -18.00 10.09
N ARG A 175 14.51 -17.59 8.97
CA ARG A 175 15.92 -17.83 8.64
C ARG A 175 16.82 -16.59 8.59
N ARG A 176 16.36 -15.37 8.91
CA ARG A 176 17.23 -14.18 9.05
C ARG A 176 17.21 -13.67 10.49
N PRO A 177 18.37 -13.50 11.16
CA PRO A 177 18.40 -12.96 12.50
C PRO A 177 17.93 -11.51 12.46
N ALA A 178 16.96 -11.19 13.31
CA ALA A 178 16.51 -9.82 13.56
C ALA A 178 17.73 -8.94 13.85
N HIS A 179 17.91 -7.87 13.08
CA HIS A 179 18.90 -6.87 13.44
C HIS A 179 18.48 -6.25 14.79
N PRO A 180 19.34 -6.25 15.81
CA PRO A 180 19.00 -5.61 17.07
C PRO A 180 18.87 -4.11 16.83
N HIS A 181 17.72 -3.55 17.18
CA HIS A 181 17.61 -2.11 17.40
C HIS A 181 18.66 -1.71 18.43
N VAL A 182 19.71 -1.02 18.00
CA VAL A 182 20.63 -0.34 18.91
C VAL A 182 19.85 0.79 19.55
N SER A 183 19.29 0.52 20.73
CA SER A 183 18.86 1.56 21.64
C SER A 183 20.11 2.29 22.09
N VAL A 184 20.35 3.48 21.53
CA VAL A 184 21.30 4.43 22.10
C VAL A 184 20.68 4.96 23.40
N CYS A 185 20.97 4.27 24.49
CA CYS A 185 20.91 4.82 25.83
C CYS A 185 22.29 4.64 26.45
N GLU A 186 23.14 5.66 26.35
CA GLU A 186 23.99 6.15 27.44
C GLU A 186 24.99 7.16 26.88
N ALA A 187 24.80 8.43 27.21
CA ALA A 187 25.89 9.36 27.46
C ALA A 187 25.33 10.47 28.34
N LEU A 188 25.72 10.47 29.62
CA LEU A 188 26.19 11.63 30.38
C LEU A 188 26.29 11.27 31.87
N LYS A 189 27.48 10.83 32.27
CA LYS A 189 28.09 11.17 33.56
C LYS A 189 29.51 11.64 33.28
#